data_AF-A0A7C5LKY2-F1
#
_entry.id   AF-A0A7C5LKY2-F1
#
_cell.length_a   1.000
_cell.length_b   1.000
_cell.length_c   1.000
_cell.angle_alpha   90.00
_cell.angle_beta   90.00
_cell.angle_gamma   90.00
#
_symmetry.space_group_name_H-M   'P 1'
#
loop_
_entity.id
_entity.type
_entity.pdbx_description
1 polymer ?
#
loop_
_entity_poly.entity_id
_entity_poly.type
_entity_poly.pdbx_seq_one_letter_code
_entity_poly.pdbx_strand_id
1 'polypeptide(L)'
;MYVRFASHLRGFLREPFTLEQSHAIIRQRLAQREQNLLGTLRAAIYEHPGSPYRKMLMRVGCEYGDLEKLVRADGVESALTRLRREGVYLSVEEFKGKQDVVRGNLVFRLRDHDLDNPLTTPHLSGKSGGSRSAGTRTTFDLDYLAVGRAVYTQCLLDMLGALRGPHILWAPIAPGFGPLEVLACAKMGKPPAKWFSPVASRSFRPSLACRLATGYIVSVGRWCGVPLPSPEYVPLEEAWRITRWMSEAVRHDGSCCIDTYTSNAVRICQAAREHGWNLAGAVFLPCGEPLTPMKRREIEAVGATACTRYIFSEGGYVSFGCLQPASADDTHFLEDALAVIQHERPVPHAETTVPALLYTTLLPSSPKVLLNVENGDYGVLETRRCGCGLEQIGFTRHLSQIRGFDKLTGEGMTFIGTDLLRIVEEVLPARFGGASTDYQMVEEEDERGQTRVSVLVHPSVGTLDEKALLNVMLSELARGGSAQRMMARVWADAGTLRVRRESPRLTARGKLLPLHIGARARP
;
A
#
# COMPACT_ATOMS: atom_id res chain seq x y z
N MET A 1 20.08 -21.20 7.02
CA MET A 1 18.90 -20.32 6.83
C MET A 1 17.59 -21.11 6.91
N TYR A 2 17.36 -22.14 6.06
CA TYR A 2 16.09 -22.90 6.06
C TYR A 2 15.76 -23.68 7.35
N VAL A 3 16.74 -24.30 8.02
CA VAL A 3 16.50 -25.02 9.29
C VAL A 3 16.10 -24.06 10.44
N ARG A 4 16.73 -22.88 10.52
CA ARG A 4 16.40 -21.84 11.50
C ARG A 4 15.00 -21.24 11.24
N PHE A 5 14.67 -21.02 9.97
CA PHE A 5 13.31 -20.63 9.58
C PHE A 5 12.28 -21.71 9.94
N ALA A 6 12.60 -23.00 9.75
CA ALA A 6 11.75 -24.13 10.12
C ALA A 6 11.40 -24.13 11.61
N SER A 7 12.42 -24.03 12.46
CA SER A 7 12.26 -24.08 13.91
C SER A 7 11.50 -22.86 14.43
N HIS A 8 11.82 -21.68 13.93
CA HIS A 8 11.12 -20.45 14.29
C HIS A 8 9.66 -20.46 13.79
N LEU A 9 9.40 -20.94 12.57
CA LEU A 9 8.05 -21.07 12.02
C LEU A 9 7.20 -22.04 12.86
N ARG A 10 7.77 -23.15 13.32
CA ARG A 10 7.08 -24.09 14.22
C ARG A 10 6.69 -23.44 15.54
N GLY A 11 7.60 -22.68 16.16
CA GLY A 11 7.29 -21.93 17.39
C GLY A 11 6.22 -20.87 17.16
N PHE A 12 6.37 -20.10 16.08
CA PHE A 12 5.44 -19.07 15.65
C PHE A 12 4.00 -19.59 15.50
N LEU A 13 3.82 -20.76 14.86
CA LEU A 13 2.51 -21.36 14.60
C LEU A 13 1.86 -22.07 15.80
N ARG A 14 2.64 -22.50 16.79
CA ARG A 14 2.14 -23.25 17.95
C ARG A 14 1.42 -22.40 18.98
N GLU A 15 1.76 -21.13 19.04
CA GLU A 15 1.26 -20.20 20.06
C GLU A 15 0.46 -19.08 19.38
N PRO A 16 -0.80 -19.32 18.98
CA PRO A 16 -1.60 -18.27 18.38
C PRO A 16 -1.89 -17.16 19.38
N PHE A 17 -1.99 -15.91 18.90
CA PHE A 17 -2.41 -14.78 19.72
C PHE A 17 -3.91 -14.80 19.96
N THR A 18 -4.28 -14.50 21.19
CA THR A 18 -5.65 -14.18 21.58
C THR A 18 -5.97 -12.73 21.26
N LEU A 19 -7.26 -12.40 21.14
CA LEU A 19 -7.72 -11.03 20.93
C LEU A 19 -7.29 -10.12 22.10
N GLU A 20 -7.37 -10.61 23.34
CA GLU A 20 -6.94 -9.87 24.53
C GLU A 20 -5.45 -9.53 24.50
N GLN A 21 -4.59 -10.49 24.14
CA GLN A 21 -3.16 -10.25 23.96
C GLN A 21 -2.91 -9.18 22.88
N SER A 22 -3.63 -9.24 21.77
CA SER A 22 -3.53 -8.26 20.69
C SER A 22 -3.90 -6.84 21.17
N HIS A 23 -4.99 -6.68 21.93
CA HIS A 23 -5.33 -5.39 22.55
C HIS A 23 -4.28 -4.93 23.57
N ALA A 24 -3.77 -5.83 24.42
CA ALA A 24 -2.77 -5.50 25.43
C ALA A 24 -1.47 -5.01 24.80
N ILE A 25 -1.00 -5.65 23.72
CA ILE A 25 0.20 -5.24 22.98
C ILE A 25 0.04 -3.83 22.40
N ILE A 26 -1.08 -3.54 21.74
CA ILE A 26 -1.33 -2.19 21.17
C ILE A 26 -1.35 -1.14 22.28
N ARG A 27 -2.11 -1.41 23.37
CA ARG A 27 -2.21 -0.48 24.50
C ARG A 27 -0.85 -0.20 25.13
N GLN A 28 -0.03 -1.23 25.33
CA GLN A 28 1.31 -1.08 25.87
C GLN A 28 2.20 -0.22 24.95
N ARG A 29 2.15 -0.45 23.63
CA ARG A 29 2.96 0.30 22.67
C ARG A 29 2.57 1.76 22.57
N LEU A 30 1.28 2.07 22.63
CA LEU A 30 0.79 3.44 22.73
C LEU A 30 1.31 4.12 24.00
N ALA A 31 1.26 3.43 25.15
CA ALA A 31 1.76 3.97 26.42
C ALA A 31 3.29 4.15 26.43
N GLN A 32 4.03 3.31 25.71
CA GLN A 32 5.49 3.31 25.65
C GLN A 32 6.04 3.97 24.38
N ARG A 33 5.23 4.76 23.67
CA ARG A 33 5.55 5.27 22.32
C ARG A 33 6.90 5.98 22.24
N GLU A 34 7.18 6.89 23.18
CA GLU A 34 8.46 7.60 23.25
C GLU A 34 9.64 6.68 23.56
N GLN A 35 9.45 5.75 24.50
CA GLN A 35 10.47 4.77 24.88
C GLN A 35 10.81 3.84 23.72
N ASN A 36 9.80 3.42 22.95
CA ASN A 36 9.96 2.60 21.75
C ASN A 36 10.77 3.34 20.68
N LEU A 37 10.44 4.61 20.40
CA LEU A 37 11.23 5.45 19.49
C LEU A 37 12.69 5.51 19.93
N LEU A 38 12.92 5.96 21.18
CA LEU A 38 14.26 6.20 21.69
C LEU A 38 15.09 4.92 21.76
N GLY A 39 14.50 3.79 22.16
CA GLY A 39 15.15 2.49 22.18
C GLY A 39 15.53 2.01 20.77
N THR A 40 14.60 2.13 19.81
CA THR A 40 14.83 1.73 18.42
C THR A 40 15.91 2.58 17.75
N LEU A 41 15.85 3.92 17.88
CA LEU A 41 16.86 4.80 17.28
C LEU A 41 18.23 4.63 17.95
N ARG A 42 18.28 4.39 19.27
CA ARG A 42 19.54 4.10 19.96
C ARG A 42 20.25 2.90 19.34
N ALA A 43 19.57 1.76 19.32
CA ALA A 43 20.16 0.49 18.92
C ALA A 43 20.40 0.41 17.40
N ALA A 44 19.47 0.93 16.59
CA ALA A 44 19.51 0.79 15.13
C ALA A 44 20.23 1.94 14.40
N ILE A 45 20.44 3.09 15.05
CA ILE A 45 21.10 4.25 14.44
C ILE A 45 22.34 4.68 15.22
N TYR A 46 22.21 5.06 16.49
CA TYR A 46 23.33 5.66 17.24
C TYR A 46 24.45 4.64 17.53
N GLU A 47 24.07 3.44 17.95
CA GLU A 47 24.98 2.32 18.26
C GLU A 47 25.37 1.50 17.01
N HIS A 48 24.82 1.85 15.85
CA HIS A 48 25.11 1.17 14.58
C HIS A 48 25.94 2.06 13.63
N PRO A 49 27.27 1.89 13.55
CA PRO A 49 28.14 2.74 12.73
C PRO A 49 27.79 2.75 11.23
N GLY A 50 27.20 1.66 10.73
CA GLY A 50 26.77 1.53 9.33
C GLY A 50 25.53 2.35 8.97
N SER A 51 24.81 2.90 9.95
CA SER A 51 23.56 3.61 9.69
C SER A 51 23.79 4.89 8.89
N PRO A 52 23.09 5.11 7.76
CA PRO A 52 23.20 6.36 7.01
C PRO A 52 22.65 7.56 7.78
N TYR A 53 21.65 7.35 8.66
CA TYR A 53 21.10 8.41 9.50
C TYR A 53 22.11 8.91 10.52
N ARG A 54 23.00 8.03 11.03
CA ARG A 54 24.07 8.43 11.95
C ARG A 54 24.99 9.47 11.33
N LYS A 55 25.27 9.37 10.02
CA LYS A 55 26.07 10.37 9.28
C LYS A 55 25.40 11.75 9.31
N MET A 56 24.08 11.79 9.09
CA MET A 56 23.30 13.03 9.13
C MET A 56 23.20 13.60 10.54
N LEU A 57 22.96 12.76 11.55
CA LEU A 57 22.89 13.16 12.96
C LEU A 57 24.21 13.72 13.48
N MET A 58 25.34 13.07 13.16
CA MET A 58 26.67 13.58 13.51
C MET A 58 26.96 14.95 12.88
N ARG A 59 26.51 15.16 11.63
CA ARG A 59 26.72 16.43 10.93
C ARG A 59 25.99 17.59 11.61
N VAL A 60 24.77 17.35 12.11
CA VAL A 60 23.99 18.38 12.81
C VAL A 60 24.34 18.47 14.30
N GLY A 61 25.28 17.64 14.78
CA GLY A 61 25.71 17.63 16.17
C GLY A 61 24.64 17.14 17.16
N CYS A 62 23.68 16.34 16.69
CA CYS A 62 22.61 15.82 17.54
C CYS A 62 23.03 14.47 18.15
N GLU A 63 23.48 14.50 19.40
CA GLU A 63 23.80 13.28 20.16
C GLU A 63 22.52 12.59 20.66
N TYR A 64 22.64 11.33 21.10
CA TYR A 64 21.47 10.59 21.60
C TYR A 64 20.81 11.29 22.80
N GLY A 65 21.62 11.85 23.70
CA GLY A 65 21.11 12.60 24.85
C GLY A 65 20.34 13.87 24.46
N ASP A 66 20.68 14.49 23.33
CA ASP A 66 19.94 15.65 22.81
C ASP A 66 18.58 15.22 22.25
N LEU A 67 18.55 14.14 21.47
CA LEU A 67 17.32 13.55 20.98
C LEU A 67 16.40 13.12 22.13
N GLU A 68 16.94 12.47 23.16
CA GLU A 68 16.17 12.06 24.32
C GLU A 68 15.53 13.26 25.03
N LYS A 69 16.31 14.34 25.25
CA LYS A 69 15.79 15.59 25.83
C LYS A 69 14.69 16.20 24.96
N LEU A 70 14.88 16.25 23.64
CA LEU A 70 13.90 16.78 22.70
C LEU A 70 12.58 16.00 22.74
N VAL A 71 12.65 14.67 22.68
CA VAL A 71 11.45 13.82 22.69
C VAL A 71 10.70 13.96 24.01
N ARG A 72 11.41 13.96 25.16
CA ARG A 72 10.78 14.08 26.47
C ARG A 72 10.18 15.47 26.73
N ALA A 73 10.77 16.52 26.16
CA ALA A 73 10.31 17.90 26.34
C ALA A 73 9.13 18.26 25.42
N ASP A 74 9.25 17.94 24.13
CA ASP A 74 8.37 18.46 23.09
C ASP A 74 7.53 17.37 22.39
N GLY A 75 7.74 16.10 22.76
CA GLY A 75 7.12 14.94 22.12
C GLY A 75 7.80 14.50 20.82
N VAL A 76 7.38 13.34 20.33
CA VAL A 76 7.97 12.67 19.15
C VAL A 76 7.88 13.54 17.89
N GLU A 77 6.69 14.02 17.54
CA GLU A 77 6.44 14.75 16.30
C GLU A 77 7.23 16.08 16.23
N SER A 78 7.34 16.79 17.36
CA SER A 78 8.10 18.05 17.43
C SER A 78 9.60 17.80 17.25
N ALA A 79 10.14 16.80 17.95
CA ALA A 79 11.54 16.39 17.81
C ALA A 79 11.86 15.98 16.36
N LEU A 80 10.99 15.19 15.72
CA LEU A 80 11.14 14.78 14.33
C LEU A 80 11.07 15.97 13.35
N THR A 81 10.18 16.94 13.60
CA THR A 81 10.07 18.16 12.80
C THR A 81 11.35 18.99 12.89
N ARG A 82 11.93 19.11 14.09
CA ARG A 82 13.22 19.79 14.29
C ARG A 82 14.35 19.10 13.54
N LEU A 83 14.49 17.78 13.71
CA LEU A 83 15.49 16.99 12.98
C LEU A 83 15.36 17.17 11.45
N ARG A 84 14.13 17.17 10.93
CA ARG A 84 13.89 17.41 9.50
C ARG A 84 14.38 18.80 9.07
N ARG A 85 14.12 19.85 9.86
CA ARG A 85 14.59 21.22 9.57
C ARG A 85 16.11 21.32 9.54
N GLU A 86 16.79 20.54 10.38
CA GLU A 86 18.26 20.44 10.40
C GLU A 86 18.83 19.58 9.25
N GLY A 87 17.96 18.97 8.44
CA GLY A 87 18.35 18.18 7.26
C GLY A 87 18.42 16.68 7.50
N VAL A 88 17.96 16.19 8.66
CA VAL A 88 17.86 14.75 8.98
C VAL A 88 16.52 14.21 8.48
N TYR A 89 16.47 13.93 7.18
CA TYR A 89 15.34 13.30 6.48
C TYR A 89 15.83 12.70 5.16
N LEU A 90 15.02 11.85 4.53
CA LEU A 90 15.27 11.33 3.18
C LEU A 90 14.08 11.65 2.26
N SER A 91 14.35 12.25 1.11
CA SER A 91 13.34 12.36 0.04
C SER A 91 13.05 10.99 -0.57
N VAL A 92 11.95 10.87 -1.30
CA VAL A 92 11.60 9.60 -1.95
C VAL A 92 12.66 9.19 -2.98
N GLU A 93 13.27 10.14 -3.69
CA GLU A 93 14.34 9.87 -4.65
C GLU A 93 15.63 9.41 -3.96
N GLU A 94 15.99 10.03 -2.84
CA GLU A 94 17.14 9.64 -2.02
C GLU A 94 16.93 8.25 -1.41
N PHE A 95 15.77 8.03 -0.79
CA PHE A 95 15.36 6.77 -0.19
C PHE A 95 15.36 5.61 -1.19
N LYS A 96 14.91 5.85 -2.43
CA LYS A 96 14.94 4.86 -3.50
C LYS A 96 16.31 4.71 -4.17
N GLY A 97 17.33 5.44 -3.69
CA GLY A 97 18.67 5.43 -4.26
C GLY A 97 18.70 5.88 -5.72
N LYS A 98 17.80 6.81 -6.10
CA LYS A 98 17.75 7.47 -7.42
C LYS A 98 18.58 8.76 -7.43
N GLN A 99 18.63 9.46 -6.30
CA GLN A 99 19.46 10.64 -6.09
C GLN A 99 20.43 10.42 -4.93
N ASP A 100 21.52 11.18 -4.93
CA ASP A 100 22.46 11.20 -3.83
C ASP A 100 21.87 12.03 -2.69
N VAL A 101 22.11 11.60 -1.45
CA VAL A 101 21.79 12.39 -0.28
C VAL A 101 22.79 13.53 -0.21
N VAL A 102 22.31 14.75 -0.43
CA VAL A 102 23.12 15.97 -0.34
C VAL A 102 22.61 16.82 0.80
N ARG A 103 23.42 16.92 1.85
CA ARG A 103 23.22 17.82 2.98
C ARG A 103 24.50 18.64 3.05
N GLY A 104 24.50 19.79 2.36
CA GLY A 104 25.68 20.41 1.71
C GLY A 104 27.06 20.12 2.29
N ASN A 105 28.02 19.58 1.55
CA ASN A 105 29.29 18.94 1.99
C ASN A 105 29.17 17.48 2.44
N LEU A 106 28.11 17.07 3.13
CA LEU A 106 27.81 15.64 3.29
C LEU A 106 27.11 15.14 2.02
N VAL A 107 27.80 14.27 1.29
CA VAL A 107 27.29 13.63 0.07
C VAL A 107 27.51 12.13 0.15
N PHE A 108 26.44 11.34 -0.03
CA PHE A 108 26.54 9.89 -0.15
C PHE A 108 25.35 9.32 -0.92
N ARG A 109 25.53 8.14 -1.51
CA ARG A 109 24.47 7.41 -2.20
C ARG A 109 23.95 6.29 -1.32
N LEU A 110 22.63 6.22 -1.16
CA LEU A 110 21.97 5.13 -0.46
C LEU A 110 21.82 3.89 -1.34
N ARG A 111 22.01 2.72 -0.73
CA ARG A 111 21.65 1.41 -1.26
C ARG A 111 20.45 0.88 -0.48
N ASP A 112 19.66 0.03 -1.13
CA ASP A 112 18.45 -0.56 -0.55
C ASP A 112 18.67 -1.22 0.83
N HIS A 113 19.81 -1.91 1.01
CA HIS A 113 20.15 -2.62 2.24
C HIS A 113 20.70 -1.71 3.36
N ASP A 114 21.08 -0.46 3.07
CA ASP A 114 21.60 0.46 4.09
C ASP A 114 20.53 0.83 5.14
N LEU A 115 19.26 0.54 4.83
CA LEU A 115 18.10 0.80 5.68
C LEU A 115 17.49 -0.48 6.26
N ASP A 116 18.09 -1.64 6.02
CA ASP A 116 17.63 -2.89 6.64
C ASP A 116 17.81 -2.81 8.15
N ASN A 117 16.82 -3.32 8.90
CA ASN A 117 16.85 -3.22 10.35
C ASN A 117 17.86 -4.23 10.95
N PRO A 118 18.96 -3.76 11.58
CA PRO A 118 19.98 -4.65 12.13
C PRO A 118 19.49 -5.45 13.34
N LEU A 119 18.35 -5.09 13.93
CA LEU A 119 17.75 -5.75 15.09
C LEU A 119 16.91 -6.99 14.72
N THR A 120 16.70 -7.24 13.44
CA THR A 120 15.78 -8.30 12.96
C THR A 120 16.53 -9.46 12.33
N THR A 121 15.91 -10.66 12.36
CA THR A 121 16.39 -11.82 11.61
C THR A 121 15.58 -11.96 10.31
N PRO A 122 16.19 -11.82 9.12
CA PRO A 122 15.45 -11.88 7.86
C PRO A 122 14.99 -13.31 7.57
N HIS A 123 13.67 -13.53 7.54
CA HIS A 123 13.06 -14.83 7.27
C HIS A 123 12.39 -14.89 5.89
N LEU A 124 11.65 -13.85 5.52
CA LEU A 124 10.97 -13.72 4.23
C LEU A 124 11.41 -12.46 3.51
N SER A 125 11.32 -12.46 2.18
CA SER A 125 11.59 -11.28 1.37
C SER A 125 10.35 -10.90 0.56
N GLY A 126 9.95 -9.64 0.65
CA GLY A 126 8.99 -9.01 -0.24
C GLY A 126 9.64 -7.96 -1.14
N LYS A 127 8.93 -7.55 -2.18
CA LYS A 127 9.34 -6.45 -3.05
C LYS A 127 8.13 -5.61 -3.44
N SER A 128 8.22 -4.29 -3.25
CA SER A 128 7.12 -3.40 -3.64
C SER A 128 6.89 -3.41 -5.16
N GLY A 129 5.63 -3.27 -5.58
CA GLY A 129 5.21 -3.20 -6.98
C GLY A 129 4.86 -1.78 -7.40
N GLY A 130 5.79 -0.84 -7.22
CA GLY A 130 5.56 0.58 -7.51
C GLY A 130 5.42 0.87 -9.02
N SER A 131 4.77 1.99 -9.34
CA SER A 131 4.53 2.51 -10.69
C SER A 131 5.83 2.84 -11.46
N ARG A 132 6.87 3.28 -10.75
CA ARG A 132 8.06 4.00 -11.31
C ARG A 132 9.43 3.45 -10.90
N SER A 133 9.50 2.29 -10.25
CA SER A 133 10.78 1.73 -9.83
C SER A 133 10.78 0.22 -9.92
N ALA A 134 11.97 -0.37 -9.92
CA ALA A 134 12.12 -1.81 -9.83
C ALA A 134 11.53 -2.42 -8.54
N GLY A 135 11.05 -1.59 -7.61
CA GLY A 135 10.59 -1.98 -6.28
C GLY A 135 11.75 -2.03 -5.28
N THR A 136 11.46 -1.66 -4.04
CA THR A 136 12.39 -1.78 -2.90
C THR A 136 12.26 -3.17 -2.31
N ARG A 137 13.39 -3.79 -2.00
CA ARG A 137 13.43 -5.10 -1.34
C ARG A 137 13.22 -4.87 0.15
N THR A 138 12.35 -5.67 0.75
CA THR A 138 12.12 -5.65 2.19
C THR A 138 12.19 -7.06 2.72
N THR A 139 12.95 -7.25 3.80
CA THR A 139 12.95 -8.50 4.55
C THR A 139 12.00 -8.42 5.73
N PHE A 140 11.27 -9.49 5.98
CA PHE A 140 10.32 -9.60 7.07
C PHE A 140 10.76 -10.70 8.03
N ASP A 141 10.72 -10.37 9.32
CA ASP A 141 10.87 -11.30 10.42
C ASP A 141 9.50 -11.93 10.77
N LEU A 142 9.48 -13.15 11.30
CA LEU A 142 8.27 -13.76 11.84
C LEU A 142 7.74 -12.95 13.04
N ASP A 143 8.62 -12.35 13.85
CA ASP A 143 8.19 -11.48 14.95
C ASP A 143 7.44 -10.27 14.40
N TYR A 144 7.91 -9.66 13.31
CA TYR A 144 7.17 -8.61 12.62
C TYR A 144 5.80 -9.10 12.13
N LEU A 145 5.67 -10.32 11.62
CA LEU A 145 4.36 -10.85 11.21
C LEU A 145 3.42 -11.07 12.40
N ALA A 146 3.96 -11.49 13.54
CA ALA A 146 3.18 -11.67 14.75
C ALA A 146 2.69 -10.32 15.28
N VAL A 147 3.61 -9.42 15.60
CA VAL A 147 3.26 -8.21 16.36
C VAL A 147 3.06 -6.98 15.48
N GLY A 148 3.47 -7.03 14.21
CA GLY A 148 3.31 -5.96 13.22
C GLY A 148 2.21 -6.23 12.18
N ARG A 149 1.59 -7.42 12.17
CA ARG A 149 0.43 -7.73 11.33
C ARG A 149 -0.69 -8.44 12.09
N ALA A 150 -0.43 -9.60 12.68
CA ALA A 150 -1.47 -10.45 13.28
C ALA A 150 -2.26 -9.71 14.37
N VAL A 151 -1.55 -9.00 15.27
CA VAL A 151 -2.17 -8.18 16.33
C VAL A 151 -3.20 -7.19 15.78
N TYR A 152 -2.83 -6.46 14.73
CA TYR A 152 -3.70 -5.45 14.14
C TYR A 152 -4.87 -6.06 13.36
N THR A 153 -4.60 -7.08 12.53
CA THR A 153 -5.62 -7.77 11.74
C THR A 153 -6.67 -8.42 12.64
N GLN A 154 -6.27 -9.02 13.77
CA GLN A 154 -7.19 -9.62 14.73
C GLN A 154 -8.15 -8.61 15.34
N CYS A 155 -7.63 -7.49 15.86
CA CYS A 155 -8.46 -6.41 16.41
C CYS A 155 -9.39 -5.81 15.35
N LEU A 156 -8.88 -5.58 14.13
CA LEU A 156 -9.68 -5.02 13.04
C LEU A 156 -10.83 -5.94 12.64
N LEU A 157 -10.59 -7.25 12.50
CA LEU A 157 -11.63 -8.21 12.16
C LEU A 157 -12.70 -8.33 13.26
N ASP A 158 -12.32 -8.20 14.52
CA ASP A 158 -13.26 -8.19 15.64
C ASP A 158 -14.20 -6.99 15.57
N MET A 159 -13.64 -5.79 15.40
CA MET A 159 -14.41 -4.54 15.27
C MET A 159 -15.33 -4.52 14.05
N LEU A 160 -14.95 -5.23 12.98
CA LEU A 160 -15.76 -5.40 11.77
C LEU A 160 -16.81 -6.53 11.89
N GLY A 161 -16.86 -7.25 13.02
CA GLY A 161 -17.74 -8.41 13.20
C GLY A 161 -17.37 -9.61 12.31
N ALA A 162 -16.20 -9.60 11.69
CA ALA A 162 -15.74 -10.58 10.71
C ALA A 162 -14.74 -11.61 11.29
N LEU A 163 -14.42 -11.51 12.59
CA LEU A 163 -13.46 -12.42 13.23
C LEU A 163 -13.97 -13.87 13.33
N ARG A 164 -15.29 -14.12 13.28
CA ARG A 164 -15.83 -15.49 13.33
C ARG A 164 -16.01 -16.15 11.96
N GLY A 165 -16.45 -15.41 10.95
CA GLY A 165 -16.66 -15.96 9.60
C GLY A 165 -15.36 -16.29 8.87
N PRO A 166 -15.40 -17.02 7.74
CA PRO A 166 -14.22 -17.31 6.95
C PRO A 166 -13.46 -16.05 6.52
N HIS A 167 -12.13 -16.18 6.48
CA HIS A 167 -11.22 -15.17 5.93
C HIS A 167 -10.51 -15.76 4.72
N ILE A 168 -10.54 -15.07 3.58
CA ILE A 168 -9.89 -15.48 2.34
C ILE A 168 -8.96 -14.40 1.81
N LEU A 169 -8.04 -14.80 0.94
CA LEU A 169 -7.09 -13.89 0.29
C LEU A 169 -7.25 -13.99 -1.23
N TRP A 170 -7.26 -12.86 -1.93
CA TRP A 170 -6.95 -12.80 -3.37
C TRP A 170 -5.67 -11.98 -3.57
N ALA A 171 -4.54 -12.66 -3.40
CA ALA A 171 -3.23 -12.04 -3.22
C ALA A 171 -2.14 -12.81 -3.96
N PRO A 172 -1.14 -12.12 -4.56
CA PRO A 172 -0.03 -12.79 -5.23
C PRO A 172 0.83 -13.62 -4.27
N ILE A 173 1.38 -14.72 -4.79
CA ILE A 173 2.41 -15.52 -4.12
C ILE A 173 3.73 -14.75 -3.94
N ALA A 174 4.69 -15.34 -3.23
CA ALA A 174 6.00 -14.73 -2.98
C ALA A 174 6.66 -14.23 -4.28
N PRO A 175 7.30 -13.05 -4.27
CA PRO A 175 7.53 -12.12 -3.15
C PRO A 175 6.40 -11.08 -2.97
N GLY A 176 5.17 -11.39 -3.36
CA GLY A 176 3.97 -10.63 -3.04
C GLY A 176 3.56 -10.74 -1.57
N PHE A 177 2.47 -10.08 -1.19
CA PHE A 177 2.04 -10.00 0.21
C PHE A 177 1.28 -11.23 0.71
N GLY A 178 0.81 -12.12 -0.18
CA GLY A 178 0.01 -13.30 0.19
C GLY A 178 0.63 -14.18 1.28
N PRO A 179 1.90 -14.62 1.17
CA PRO A 179 2.55 -15.40 2.23
C PRO A 179 2.62 -14.68 3.59
N LEU A 180 2.75 -13.35 3.59
CA LEU A 180 2.81 -12.55 4.82
C LEU A 180 1.46 -12.56 5.53
N GLU A 181 0.37 -12.39 4.78
CA GLU A 181 -0.99 -12.44 5.32
C GLU A 181 -1.40 -13.84 5.75
N VAL A 182 -1.05 -14.89 4.99
CA VAL A 182 -1.30 -16.29 5.41
C VAL A 182 -0.67 -16.57 6.77
N LEU A 183 0.59 -16.16 6.97
CA LEU A 183 1.29 -16.35 8.23
C LEU A 183 0.73 -15.47 9.35
N ALA A 184 0.37 -14.21 9.07
CA ALA A 184 -0.28 -13.34 10.05
C ALA A 184 -1.61 -13.93 10.52
N CYS A 185 -2.47 -14.37 9.61
CA CYS A 185 -3.75 -15.03 9.92
C CYS A 185 -3.54 -16.34 10.70
N ALA A 186 -2.53 -17.14 10.33
CA ALA A 186 -2.17 -18.33 11.07
C ALA A 186 -1.74 -18.02 12.52
N LYS A 187 -1.00 -16.93 12.73
CA LYS A 187 -0.62 -16.48 14.08
C LYS A 187 -1.80 -15.99 14.91
N MET A 188 -2.90 -15.57 14.28
CA MET A 188 -4.16 -15.27 14.98
C MET A 188 -4.94 -16.54 15.37
N GLY A 189 -4.42 -17.74 15.04
CA GLY A 189 -5.13 -19.01 15.20
C GLY A 189 -6.21 -19.23 14.15
N LYS A 190 -6.29 -18.39 13.12
CA LYS A 190 -7.35 -18.40 12.12
C LYS A 190 -6.73 -18.37 10.71
N PRO A 191 -6.13 -19.48 10.25
CA PRO A 191 -5.56 -19.52 8.90
C PRO A 191 -6.65 -19.24 7.85
N PRO A 192 -6.30 -18.65 6.69
CA PRO A 192 -7.31 -18.34 5.68
C PRO A 192 -7.99 -19.62 5.16
N ALA A 193 -9.30 -19.55 4.93
CA ALA A 193 -10.07 -20.67 4.37
C ALA A 193 -9.66 -20.95 2.91
N LYS A 194 -9.34 -19.90 2.16
CA LYS A 194 -8.87 -19.96 0.77
C LYS A 194 -7.81 -18.89 0.51
N TRP A 195 -6.90 -19.23 -0.39
CA TRP A 195 -5.93 -18.28 -0.94
C TRP A 195 -5.96 -18.39 -2.46
N PHE A 196 -6.51 -17.38 -3.11
CA PHE A 196 -6.49 -17.19 -4.55
C PHE A 196 -5.30 -16.31 -4.95
N SER A 197 -4.68 -16.58 -6.11
CA SER A 197 -3.62 -15.75 -6.68
C SER A 197 -4.08 -15.16 -8.02
N PRO A 198 -4.05 -13.82 -8.20
CA PRO A 198 -4.41 -13.17 -9.46
C PRO A 198 -3.33 -13.33 -10.55
N VAL A 199 -2.13 -13.79 -10.17
CA VAL A 199 -0.99 -13.94 -11.08
C VAL A 199 -0.62 -15.40 -11.17
N ALA A 200 -0.54 -15.92 -12.39
CA ALA A 200 -0.05 -17.27 -12.63
C ALA A 200 1.45 -17.34 -12.32
N SER A 201 1.86 -18.41 -11.63
CA SER A 201 3.28 -18.65 -11.32
C SER A 201 4.16 -18.74 -12.57
N ARG A 202 3.58 -19.04 -13.74
CA ARG A 202 4.29 -19.12 -15.03
C ARG A 202 4.51 -17.75 -15.68
N SER A 203 3.63 -16.77 -15.45
CA SER A 203 3.63 -15.47 -16.15
C SER A 203 4.66 -14.47 -15.61
N PHE A 204 5.03 -14.56 -14.34
CA PHE A 204 6.02 -13.67 -13.70
C PHE A 204 7.42 -14.31 -13.52
N ARG A 205 7.60 -15.59 -13.92
CA ARG A 205 8.82 -16.41 -13.67
C ARG A 205 9.48 -16.10 -12.31
N PRO A 206 8.77 -16.26 -11.18
CA PRO A 206 9.36 -16.07 -9.85
C PRO A 206 10.60 -16.96 -9.72
N SER A 207 11.62 -16.49 -9.00
CA SER A 207 12.80 -17.31 -8.75
C SER A 207 12.39 -18.65 -8.14
N LEU A 208 13.15 -19.71 -8.41
CA LEU A 208 12.87 -21.03 -7.85
C LEU A 208 12.71 -20.96 -6.32
N ALA A 209 13.54 -20.12 -5.67
CA ALA A 209 13.45 -19.82 -4.24
C ALA A 209 12.08 -19.29 -3.79
N CYS A 210 11.42 -18.39 -4.54
CA CYS A 210 10.12 -17.86 -4.17
C CYS A 210 9.00 -18.90 -4.28
N ARG A 211 9.05 -19.78 -5.30
CA ARG A 211 8.09 -20.88 -5.46
C ARG A 211 8.25 -21.91 -4.34
N LEU A 212 9.50 -22.30 -4.06
CA LEU A 212 9.82 -23.21 -2.98
C LEU A 212 9.43 -22.63 -1.62
N ALA A 213 9.63 -21.34 -1.37
CA ALA A 213 9.24 -20.69 -0.11
C ALA A 213 7.73 -20.79 0.16
N THR A 214 6.89 -20.56 -0.86
CA THR A 214 5.43 -20.65 -0.71
C THR A 214 4.99 -22.09 -0.42
N GLY A 215 5.50 -23.07 -1.18
CA GLY A 215 5.21 -24.48 -0.93
C GLY A 215 5.72 -24.95 0.44
N TYR A 216 6.89 -24.47 0.84
CA TYR A 216 7.49 -24.77 2.15
C TYR A 216 6.64 -24.26 3.32
N ILE A 217 6.18 -23.00 3.28
CA ILE A 217 5.29 -22.43 4.30
C ILE A 217 4.05 -23.30 4.46
N VAL A 218 3.40 -23.65 3.34
CA VAL A 218 2.17 -24.46 3.35
C VAL A 218 2.43 -25.85 3.93
N SER A 219 3.48 -26.54 3.49
CA SER A 219 3.82 -27.88 3.96
C SER A 219 4.19 -27.91 5.43
N VAL A 220 5.03 -26.99 5.89
CA VAL A 220 5.41 -26.90 7.31
C VAL A 220 4.22 -26.52 8.18
N GLY A 221 3.37 -25.60 7.73
CA GLY A 221 2.15 -25.24 8.44
C GLY A 221 1.24 -26.44 8.68
N ARG A 222 0.96 -27.22 7.63
CA ARG A 222 0.16 -28.45 7.72
C ARG A 222 0.81 -29.49 8.63
N TRP A 223 2.13 -29.66 8.54
CA TRP A 223 2.86 -30.56 9.43
C TRP A 223 2.82 -30.12 10.90
N CYS A 224 2.71 -28.81 11.15
CA CYS A 224 2.53 -28.25 12.49
C CYS A 224 1.06 -28.25 12.97
N GLY A 225 0.13 -28.86 12.21
CA GLY A 225 -1.29 -28.94 12.55
C GLY A 225 -2.11 -27.71 12.16
N VAL A 226 -1.54 -26.76 11.43
CA VAL A 226 -2.24 -25.56 10.94
C VAL A 226 -2.64 -25.77 9.47
N PRO A 227 -3.94 -25.80 9.12
CA PRO A 227 -4.40 -26.12 7.76
C PRO A 227 -4.20 -24.94 6.79
N LEU A 228 -2.95 -24.59 6.48
CA LEU A 228 -2.65 -23.51 5.54
C LEU A 228 -3.11 -23.87 4.11
N PRO A 229 -3.86 -22.98 3.43
CA PRO A 229 -4.32 -23.21 2.07
C PRO A 229 -3.17 -23.07 1.08
N SER A 230 -3.19 -23.91 0.03
CA SER A 230 -2.32 -23.69 -1.14
C SER A 230 -2.88 -22.58 -2.02
N PRO A 231 -2.05 -21.77 -2.68
CA PRO A 231 -2.53 -20.74 -3.60
C PRO A 231 -3.20 -21.37 -4.84
N GLU A 232 -4.44 -20.99 -5.10
CA GLU A 232 -5.24 -21.36 -6.27
C GLU A 232 -5.19 -20.22 -7.29
N TYR A 233 -4.74 -20.48 -8.53
CA TYR A 233 -4.72 -19.44 -9.56
C TYR A 233 -6.14 -19.12 -10.02
N VAL A 234 -6.51 -17.85 -9.89
CA VAL A 234 -7.77 -17.30 -10.42
C VAL A 234 -7.43 -16.01 -11.17
N PRO A 235 -7.49 -16.00 -12.51
CA PRO A 235 -7.25 -14.80 -13.30
C PRO A 235 -8.32 -13.75 -13.03
N LEU A 236 -8.07 -12.49 -13.42
CA LEU A 236 -8.98 -11.37 -13.11
C LEU A 236 -10.35 -11.53 -13.75
N GLU A 237 -10.38 -12.09 -14.96
CA GLU A 237 -11.58 -12.36 -15.76
C GLU A 237 -12.47 -13.41 -15.10
N GLU A 238 -11.91 -14.22 -14.20
CA GLU A 238 -12.63 -15.23 -13.43
C GLU A 238 -12.93 -14.78 -11.99
N ALA A 239 -13.02 -13.47 -11.73
CA ALA A 239 -13.42 -12.92 -10.43
C ALA A 239 -14.74 -13.51 -9.92
N TRP A 240 -15.62 -13.96 -10.82
CA TRP A 240 -16.87 -14.66 -10.50
C TRP A 240 -16.66 -15.93 -9.66
N ARG A 241 -15.53 -16.64 -9.78
CA ARG A 241 -15.22 -17.83 -8.95
C ARG A 241 -15.08 -17.48 -7.48
N ILE A 242 -14.40 -16.37 -7.20
CA ILE A 242 -14.19 -15.85 -5.85
C ILE A 242 -15.51 -15.31 -5.31
N THR A 243 -16.23 -14.58 -6.15
CA THR A 243 -17.53 -13.99 -5.82
C THR A 243 -18.55 -15.05 -5.43
N ARG A 244 -18.64 -16.14 -6.21
CA ARG A 244 -19.49 -17.30 -5.90
C ARG A 244 -19.14 -17.89 -4.54
N TRP A 245 -17.86 -18.14 -4.30
CA TRP A 245 -17.38 -18.69 -3.03
C TRP A 245 -17.74 -17.78 -1.85
N MET A 246 -17.55 -16.47 -1.99
CA MET A 246 -17.91 -15.49 -0.97
C MET A 246 -19.42 -15.45 -0.71
N SER A 247 -20.24 -15.50 -1.76
CA SER A 247 -21.71 -15.55 -1.64
C SER A 247 -22.18 -16.79 -0.88
N GLU A 248 -21.61 -17.96 -1.18
CA GLU A 248 -21.88 -19.21 -0.46
C GLU A 248 -21.44 -19.13 1.01
N ALA A 249 -20.24 -18.60 1.28
CA ALA A 249 -19.71 -18.43 2.62
C ALA A 249 -20.55 -17.45 3.48
N VAL A 250 -20.94 -16.31 2.91
CA VAL A 250 -21.82 -15.34 3.59
C VAL A 250 -23.17 -15.97 3.93
N ARG A 251 -23.75 -16.77 3.02
CA ARG A 251 -25.02 -17.47 3.28
C ARG A 251 -24.92 -18.51 4.40
N HIS A 252 -23.79 -19.20 4.51
CA HIS A 252 -23.59 -20.24 5.51
C HIS A 252 -23.15 -19.69 6.87
N ASP A 253 -22.17 -18.78 6.89
CA ASP A 253 -21.48 -18.31 8.09
C ASP A 253 -21.93 -16.90 8.54
N GLY A 254 -22.80 -16.24 7.79
CA GLY A 254 -23.29 -14.89 8.04
C GLY A 254 -22.26 -13.76 7.78
N SER A 255 -20.99 -14.10 7.57
CA SER A 255 -19.93 -13.14 7.25
C SER A 255 -18.80 -13.78 6.45
N CYS A 256 -18.11 -12.99 5.63
CA CYS A 256 -16.90 -13.44 4.94
C CYS A 256 -15.95 -12.26 4.75
N CYS A 257 -14.68 -12.43 5.11
CA CYS A 257 -13.69 -11.38 4.95
C CYS A 257 -12.72 -11.69 3.80
N ILE A 258 -12.32 -10.68 3.02
CA ILE A 258 -11.32 -10.83 1.96
C ILE A 258 -10.24 -9.74 2.00
N ASP A 259 -8.97 -10.16 1.99
CA ASP A 259 -7.84 -9.29 1.66
C ASP A 259 -7.54 -9.35 0.17
N THR A 260 -7.52 -8.19 -0.48
CA THR A 260 -7.21 -8.07 -1.90
C THR A 260 -6.81 -6.64 -2.26
N TYR A 261 -6.39 -6.41 -3.50
CA TYR A 261 -6.18 -5.05 -4.00
C TYR A 261 -7.50 -4.33 -4.23
N THR A 262 -7.51 -3.01 -4.08
CA THR A 262 -8.73 -2.20 -4.23
C THR A 262 -9.43 -2.43 -5.57
N SER A 263 -8.72 -2.42 -6.69
CA SER A 263 -9.31 -2.72 -8.01
C SER A 263 -9.77 -4.18 -8.17
N ASN A 264 -9.24 -5.12 -7.40
CA ASN A 264 -9.71 -6.52 -7.42
C ASN A 264 -10.99 -6.68 -6.60
N ALA A 265 -11.15 -5.93 -5.51
CA ALA A 265 -12.40 -5.86 -4.76
C ALA A 265 -13.56 -5.40 -5.66
N VAL A 266 -13.33 -4.37 -6.48
CA VAL A 266 -14.30 -3.87 -7.45
C VAL A 266 -14.68 -4.93 -8.49
N ARG A 267 -13.71 -5.72 -9.00
CA ARG A 267 -13.98 -6.82 -9.94
C ARG A 267 -14.88 -7.91 -9.36
N ILE A 268 -14.70 -8.24 -8.08
CA ILE A 268 -15.60 -9.17 -7.38
C ILE A 268 -17.02 -8.58 -7.32
N CYS A 269 -17.14 -7.28 -7.03
CA CYS A 269 -18.43 -6.61 -6.95
C CYS A 269 -19.12 -6.49 -8.32
N GLN A 270 -18.37 -6.26 -9.39
CA GLN A 270 -18.88 -6.32 -10.76
C GLN A 270 -19.44 -7.72 -11.08
N ALA A 271 -18.65 -8.76 -10.83
CA ALA A 271 -19.10 -10.13 -11.05
C ALA A 271 -20.34 -10.48 -10.21
N ALA A 272 -20.44 -9.95 -8.99
CA ALA A 272 -21.63 -10.12 -8.15
C ALA A 272 -22.87 -9.48 -8.78
N ARG A 273 -22.75 -8.25 -9.32
CA ARG A 273 -23.84 -7.56 -10.00
C ARG A 273 -24.27 -8.28 -11.27
N GLU A 274 -23.33 -8.74 -12.09
CA GLU A 274 -23.60 -9.47 -13.33
C GLU A 274 -24.36 -10.77 -13.10
N HIS A 275 -24.05 -11.48 -11.99
CA HIS A 275 -24.67 -12.75 -11.65
C HIS A 275 -25.84 -12.64 -10.67
N GLY A 276 -26.19 -11.42 -10.23
CA GLY A 276 -27.26 -11.17 -9.25
C GLY A 276 -26.97 -11.73 -7.86
N TRP A 277 -25.70 -11.83 -7.46
CA TRP A 277 -25.32 -12.29 -6.12
C TRP A 277 -25.28 -11.14 -5.12
N ASN A 278 -25.89 -11.34 -3.95
CA ASN A 278 -25.81 -10.42 -2.82
C ASN A 278 -24.61 -10.78 -1.94
N LEU A 279 -23.80 -9.79 -1.57
CA LEU A 279 -22.64 -9.93 -0.69
C LEU A 279 -22.85 -9.22 0.67
N ALA A 280 -24.10 -9.01 1.09
CA ALA A 280 -24.43 -8.47 2.41
C ALA A 280 -23.84 -9.33 3.55
N GLY A 281 -22.90 -8.77 4.32
CA GLY A 281 -22.10 -9.49 5.33
C GLY A 281 -20.67 -9.80 4.88
N ALA A 282 -20.33 -9.52 3.61
CA ALA A 282 -18.94 -9.54 3.15
C ALA A 282 -18.19 -8.27 3.60
N VAL A 283 -16.96 -8.46 4.06
CA VAL A 283 -16.03 -7.41 4.45
C VAL A 283 -14.81 -7.45 3.54
N PHE A 284 -14.62 -6.39 2.77
CA PHE A 284 -13.45 -6.19 1.93
C PHE A 284 -12.40 -5.39 2.70
N LEU A 285 -11.16 -5.89 2.66
CA LEU A 285 -9.97 -5.22 3.19
C LEU A 285 -9.07 -4.78 2.03
N PRO A 286 -9.50 -3.77 1.23
CA PRO A 286 -8.77 -3.35 0.05
C PRO A 286 -7.46 -2.66 0.44
N CYS A 287 -6.38 -3.02 -0.24
CA CYS A 287 -5.07 -2.41 -0.02
C CYS A 287 -4.32 -2.10 -1.32
N GLY A 288 -3.19 -1.40 -1.18
CA GLY A 288 -2.20 -1.23 -2.23
C GLY A 288 -2.54 -0.20 -3.32
N GLU A 289 -3.77 0.31 -3.33
CA GLU A 289 -4.30 1.38 -4.18
C GLU A 289 -5.29 2.22 -3.35
N PRO A 290 -5.43 3.54 -3.61
CA PRO A 290 -6.40 4.38 -2.90
C PRO A 290 -7.84 3.86 -3.06
N LEU A 291 -8.60 3.84 -1.96
CA LEU A 291 -10.04 3.58 -1.99
C LEU A 291 -10.77 4.88 -2.33
N THR A 292 -11.03 5.10 -3.62
CA THR A 292 -11.74 6.29 -4.09
C THR A 292 -13.24 6.22 -3.73
N PRO A 293 -13.93 7.36 -3.66
CA PRO A 293 -15.37 7.39 -3.42
C PRO A 293 -16.17 6.56 -4.42
N MET A 294 -15.72 6.46 -5.67
CA MET A 294 -16.36 5.61 -6.69
C MET A 294 -16.17 4.12 -6.37
N LYS A 295 -14.94 3.66 -6.15
CA LYS A 295 -14.65 2.26 -5.82
C LYS A 295 -15.37 1.80 -4.55
N ARG A 296 -15.46 2.68 -3.55
CA ARG A 296 -16.22 2.41 -2.33
C ARG A 296 -17.70 2.22 -2.62
N ARG A 297 -18.31 3.10 -3.41
CA ARG A 297 -19.71 2.98 -3.84
C ARG A 297 -19.97 1.68 -4.61
N GLU A 298 -19.05 1.27 -5.49
CA GLU A 298 -19.15 -0.01 -6.22
C GLU A 298 -19.15 -1.23 -5.28
N ILE A 299 -18.39 -1.19 -4.18
CA ILE A 299 -18.38 -2.24 -3.16
C ILE A 299 -19.66 -2.21 -2.30
N GLU A 300 -20.09 -1.03 -1.85
CA GLU A 300 -21.29 -0.88 -1.03
C GLU A 300 -22.58 -1.20 -1.81
N ALA A 301 -22.59 -1.03 -3.13
CA ALA A 301 -23.73 -1.33 -4.00
C ALA A 301 -24.13 -2.82 -4.01
N VAL A 302 -23.23 -3.74 -3.63
CA VAL A 302 -23.52 -5.18 -3.49
C VAL A 302 -23.80 -5.60 -2.04
N GLY A 303 -24.00 -4.62 -1.15
CA GLY A 303 -24.28 -4.81 0.28
C GLY A 303 -23.04 -5.06 1.14
N ALA A 304 -21.84 -5.02 0.57
CA ALA A 304 -20.60 -5.31 1.29
C ALA A 304 -20.03 -4.08 2.01
N THR A 305 -19.18 -4.32 3.01
CA THR A 305 -18.44 -3.28 3.73
C THR A 305 -17.01 -3.19 3.22
N ALA A 306 -16.46 -1.98 3.05
CA ALA A 306 -15.06 -1.75 2.70
C ALA A 306 -14.30 -1.09 3.86
N CYS A 307 -13.19 -1.69 4.28
CA CYS A 307 -12.28 -1.11 5.26
C CYS A 307 -10.85 -1.12 4.71
N THR A 308 -10.41 0.00 4.14
CA THR A 308 -9.12 0.07 3.45
C THR A 308 -7.93 -0.09 4.40
N ARG A 309 -6.83 -0.63 3.89
CA ARG A 309 -5.55 -0.71 4.58
C ARG A 309 -4.50 0.06 3.80
N TYR A 310 -3.94 1.08 4.42
CA TYR A 310 -2.80 1.80 3.84
C TYR A 310 -1.49 1.18 4.32
N ILE A 311 -0.68 0.75 3.36
CA ILE A 311 0.48 -0.10 3.58
C ILE A 311 1.56 0.26 2.55
N PHE A 312 2.80 0.37 2.99
CA PHE A 312 3.96 0.28 2.10
C PHE A 312 4.98 -0.70 2.67
N SER A 313 5.75 -1.38 1.81
CA SER A 313 6.53 -2.55 2.20
C SER A 313 7.51 -2.27 3.34
N GLU A 314 8.15 -1.10 3.31
CA GLU A 314 9.26 -0.72 4.19
C GLU A 314 8.80 -0.30 5.59
N GLY A 315 7.64 0.37 5.69
CA GLY A 315 7.04 0.79 6.97
C GLY A 315 6.00 -0.17 7.52
N GLY A 316 5.46 -1.07 6.69
CA GLY A 316 4.41 -1.99 7.12
C GLY A 316 3.01 -1.41 7.01
N TYR A 317 2.12 -1.82 7.93
CA TYR A 317 0.80 -1.21 8.07
C TYR A 317 0.95 0.23 8.59
N VAL A 318 0.35 1.18 7.88
CA VAL A 318 0.37 2.61 8.23
C VAL A 318 -0.92 3.01 8.93
N SER A 319 -2.06 2.60 8.38
CA SER A 319 -3.37 2.96 8.90
C SER A 319 -4.46 2.02 8.40
N PHE A 320 -5.59 2.00 9.12
CA PHE A 320 -6.78 1.20 8.80
C PHE A 320 -8.02 2.06 8.67
N GLY A 321 -8.91 1.70 7.75
CA GLY A 321 -10.17 2.39 7.49
C GLY A 321 -10.96 2.68 8.75
N CYS A 322 -11.38 3.93 8.91
CA CYS A 322 -12.31 4.33 9.95
C CYS A 322 -13.65 3.63 9.73
N LEU A 323 -14.23 3.08 10.80
CA LEU A 323 -15.56 2.45 10.75
C LEU A 323 -16.70 3.50 10.83
N GLN A 324 -16.34 4.77 11.07
CA GLN A 324 -17.21 5.95 11.00
C GLN A 324 -16.54 7.05 10.14
N PRO A 325 -16.33 6.79 8.84
CA PRO A 325 -15.41 7.57 8.04
C PRO A 325 -16.01 8.90 7.55
N ALA A 326 -15.20 9.97 7.56
CA ALA A 326 -15.56 11.27 6.98
C ALA A 326 -15.34 11.34 5.46
N SER A 327 -14.43 10.51 4.93
CA SER A 327 -14.17 10.35 3.49
C SER A 327 -13.97 8.87 3.14
N ALA A 328 -14.01 8.53 1.85
CA ALA A 328 -13.89 7.14 1.42
C ALA A 328 -12.58 6.46 1.86
N ASP A 329 -11.50 7.24 1.96
CA ASP A 329 -10.14 6.82 2.32
C ASP A 329 -9.70 7.31 3.71
N ASP A 330 -10.64 7.68 4.58
CA ASP A 330 -10.38 8.06 5.96
C ASP A 330 -9.94 6.84 6.79
N THR A 331 -8.73 6.92 7.36
CA THR A 331 -8.10 5.83 8.11
C THR A 331 -7.53 6.31 9.46
N HIS A 332 -7.52 5.45 10.46
CA HIS A 332 -6.81 5.65 11.72
C HIS A 332 -5.33 5.29 11.56
N PHE A 333 -4.44 6.24 11.83
CA PHE A 333 -3.00 6.05 11.80
C PHE A 333 -2.52 5.17 12.97
N LEU A 334 -1.67 4.19 12.68
CA LEU A 334 -1.12 3.27 13.68
C LEU A 334 0.05 3.92 14.42
N GLU A 335 -0.30 4.86 15.30
CA GLU A 335 0.63 5.72 16.05
C GLU A 335 1.59 4.96 16.96
N ASP A 336 1.25 3.72 17.33
CA ASP A 336 2.06 2.87 18.19
C ASP A 336 3.25 2.23 17.46
N ALA A 337 3.19 2.13 16.13
CA ALA A 337 4.22 1.53 15.29
C ALA A 337 5.02 2.55 14.47
N LEU A 338 4.38 3.65 14.06
CA LEU A 338 4.96 4.68 13.23
C LEU A 338 4.73 6.08 13.83
N ALA A 339 5.66 6.98 13.57
CA ALA A 339 5.43 8.41 13.67
C ALA A 339 5.35 9.01 12.26
N VAL A 340 4.53 10.06 12.12
CA VAL A 340 4.35 10.78 10.88
C VAL A 340 4.34 12.28 11.13
N ILE A 341 5.13 13.01 10.33
CA ILE A 341 5.11 14.47 10.24
C ILE A 341 4.86 14.88 8.79
N GLN A 342 4.44 16.13 8.58
CA GLN A 342 4.21 16.69 7.25
C GLN A 342 5.20 17.82 6.96
N HIS A 343 5.50 18.02 5.68
CA HIS A 343 6.21 19.21 5.24
C HIS A 343 5.75 19.63 3.84
N GLU A 344 5.87 20.93 3.57
CA GLU A 344 5.61 21.48 2.25
C GLU A 344 6.66 20.98 1.25
N ARG A 345 6.19 20.20 0.28
CA ARG A 345 7.00 19.65 -0.80
C ARG A 345 6.58 20.28 -2.12
N PRO A 346 7.44 21.09 -2.75
CA PRO A 346 7.21 21.53 -4.12
C PRO A 346 7.14 20.32 -5.03
N VAL A 347 6.16 20.29 -5.91
CA VAL A 347 5.94 19.21 -6.87
C VAL A 347 6.65 19.60 -8.16
N PRO A 348 7.80 18.98 -8.56
CA PRO A 348 8.51 19.36 -9.78
C PRO A 348 7.62 19.53 -11.02
N HIS A 349 7.75 20.62 -11.77
CA HIS A 349 6.95 20.91 -12.97
C HIS A 349 5.44 21.12 -12.75
N ALA A 350 4.98 21.18 -11.50
CA ALA A 350 3.68 21.71 -11.13
C ALA A 350 3.91 22.95 -10.26
N GLU A 351 3.25 24.07 -10.54
CA GLU A 351 3.30 25.28 -9.71
C GLU A 351 2.49 25.11 -8.42
N THR A 352 2.71 23.99 -7.70
CA THR A 352 1.99 23.64 -6.48
C THR A 352 2.91 22.97 -5.46
N THR A 353 2.52 23.06 -4.19
CA THR A 353 3.12 22.34 -3.07
C THR A 353 2.11 21.35 -2.51
N VAL A 354 2.61 20.25 -1.95
CA VAL A 354 1.80 19.26 -1.24
C VAL A 354 2.35 19.02 0.17
N PRO A 355 1.50 18.71 1.15
CA PRO A 355 1.93 18.40 2.52
C PRO A 355 2.41 16.93 2.59
N ALA A 356 3.62 16.68 2.06
CA ALA A 356 4.20 15.34 1.94
C ALA A 356 4.43 14.69 3.31
N LEU A 357 4.15 13.39 3.38
CA LEU A 357 4.24 12.58 4.60
C LEU A 357 5.67 12.05 4.78
N LEU A 358 6.21 12.19 5.99
CA LEU A 358 7.51 11.67 6.40
C LEU A 358 7.30 10.66 7.53
N TYR A 359 7.77 9.43 7.33
CA TYR A 359 7.58 8.34 8.29
C TYR A 359 8.85 8.03 9.09
N THR A 360 8.65 7.69 10.36
CA THR A 360 9.68 7.18 11.27
C THR A 360 9.19 5.90 11.94
N THR A 361 10.03 4.86 11.99
CA THR A 361 9.69 3.59 12.64
C THR A 361 9.93 3.63 14.13
N LEU A 362 8.97 3.14 14.93
CA LEU A 362 9.05 3.16 16.40
C LEU A 362 9.45 1.81 16.99
N LEU A 363 9.22 0.71 16.28
CA LEU A 363 9.36 -0.63 16.84
C LEU A 363 10.65 -1.31 16.40
N PRO A 364 11.33 -2.06 17.30
CA PRO A 364 12.54 -2.79 16.95
C PRO A 364 12.28 -3.93 15.95
N SER A 365 11.03 -4.39 15.86
CA SER A 365 10.60 -5.39 14.88
C SER A 365 10.33 -4.83 13.47
N SER A 366 10.45 -3.51 13.25
CA SER A 366 10.12 -2.92 11.95
C SER A 366 11.00 -3.48 10.81
N PRO A 367 10.47 -3.63 9.58
CA PRO A 367 11.23 -4.29 8.50
C PRO A 367 12.45 -3.49 8.04
N LYS A 368 12.32 -2.16 8.00
CA LYS A 368 13.41 -1.21 7.75
C LYS A 368 13.45 -0.16 8.84
N VAL A 369 14.60 0.48 9.02
CA VAL A 369 14.77 1.64 9.91
C VAL A 369 14.47 2.90 9.11
N LEU A 370 13.39 3.59 9.48
CA LEU A 370 12.98 4.85 8.86
C LEU A 370 13.13 5.99 9.88
N LEU A 371 13.74 7.09 9.45
CA LEU A 371 13.78 8.35 10.20
C LEU A 371 13.50 9.50 9.22
N ASN A 372 12.31 10.11 9.35
CA ASN A 372 11.82 11.16 8.45
C ASN A 372 11.96 10.79 6.97
N VAL A 373 11.32 9.70 6.53
CA VAL A 373 11.42 9.20 5.16
C VAL A 373 10.15 9.51 4.37
N GLU A 374 10.30 10.19 3.23
CA GLU A 374 9.22 10.31 2.25
C GLU A 374 8.98 8.96 1.58
N ASN A 375 7.71 8.52 1.52
CA ASN A 375 7.34 7.35 0.75
C ASN A 375 6.73 7.67 -0.64
N GLY A 376 6.57 8.97 -0.95
CA GLY A 376 5.97 9.44 -2.20
C GLY A 376 4.50 9.88 -2.08
N ASP A 377 3.93 9.81 -0.87
CA ASP A 377 2.54 10.15 -0.61
C ASP A 377 2.39 11.44 0.21
N TYR A 378 1.24 12.08 0.05
CA TYR A 378 0.73 13.18 0.86
C TYR A 378 -0.71 12.87 1.30
N GLY A 379 -1.21 13.61 2.28
CA GLY A 379 -2.58 13.46 2.76
C GLY A 379 -2.95 14.53 3.78
N VAL A 380 -4.18 14.48 4.28
CA VAL A 380 -4.63 15.31 5.40
C VAL A 380 -4.50 14.50 6.68
N LEU A 381 -3.76 15.05 7.64
CA LEU A 381 -3.59 14.49 8.96
C LEU A 381 -4.37 15.32 9.96
N GLU A 382 -5.26 14.70 10.71
CA GLU A 382 -6.06 15.37 11.74
C GLU A 382 -6.16 14.51 13.00
N THR A 383 -6.51 15.13 14.12
CA THR A 383 -6.91 14.40 15.33
C THR A 383 -8.42 14.53 15.46
N ARG A 384 -9.15 13.42 15.49
CA ARG A 384 -10.61 13.42 15.52
C ARG A 384 -11.12 12.26 16.39
N ARG A 385 -12.26 12.49 17.04
CA ARG A 385 -13.01 11.47 17.78
C ARG A 385 -14.22 11.05 16.96
N CYS A 386 -14.17 9.88 16.33
CA CYS A 386 -15.21 9.31 15.48
C CYS A 386 -16.12 8.31 16.22
N GLY A 387 -15.78 7.91 17.44
CA GLY A 387 -16.47 6.94 18.30
C GLY A 387 -16.26 5.47 17.92
N CYS A 388 -15.49 5.16 16.88
CA CYS A 388 -15.37 3.81 16.37
C CYS A 388 -14.38 2.93 17.17
N GLY A 389 -14.39 1.62 16.95
CA GLY A 389 -13.55 0.68 17.70
C GLY A 389 -12.04 0.98 17.64
N LEU A 390 -11.55 1.53 16.52
CA LEU A 390 -10.14 1.92 16.38
C LEU A 390 -9.77 3.11 17.29
N GLU A 391 -10.69 4.06 17.48
CA GLU A 391 -10.51 5.12 18.47
C GLU A 391 -10.50 4.55 19.89
N GLN A 392 -11.41 3.61 20.19
CA GLN A 392 -11.52 3.04 21.53
C GLN A 392 -10.26 2.31 21.99
N ILE A 393 -9.44 1.81 21.05
CA ILE A 393 -8.14 1.20 21.36
C ILE A 393 -6.98 2.21 21.33
N GLY A 394 -7.25 3.49 21.09
CA GLY A 394 -6.32 4.60 21.26
C GLY A 394 -5.80 5.24 19.98
N PHE A 395 -6.25 4.82 18.79
CA PHE A 395 -5.85 5.45 17.53
C PHE A 395 -6.76 6.64 17.24
N THR A 396 -6.31 7.87 17.52
CA THR A 396 -7.14 9.09 17.40
C THR A 396 -6.74 9.98 16.24
N ARG A 397 -5.55 9.76 15.65
CA ARG A 397 -5.14 10.47 14.45
C ARG A 397 -5.68 9.79 13.20
N HIS A 398 -6.29 10.62 12.37
CA HIS A 398 -6.83 10.23 11.08
C HIS A 398 -5.91 10.69 9.96
N LEU A 399 -5.80 9.85 8.94
CA LEU A 399 -5.18 10.16 7.67
C LEU A 399 -6.24 9.99 6.58
N SER A 400 -6.40 11.00 5.73
CA SER A 400 -7.37 10.98 4.63
C SER A 400 -6.82 11.67 3.39
N GLN A 401 -7.52 11.58 2.27
CA GLN A 401 -7.10 12.16 1.00
C GLN A 401 -5.68 11.70 0.60
N ILE A 402 -5.38 10.43 0.85
CA ILE A 402 -4.04 9.86 0.67
C ILE A 402 -3.77 9.73 -0.82
N ARG A 403 -2.79 10.47 -1.32
CA ARG A 403 -2.45 10.49 -2.75
C ARG A 403 -0.94 10.43 -2.91
N GLY A 404 -0.50 9.68 -3.92
CA GLY A 404 0.86 9.83 -4.41
C GLY A 404 0.98 11.15 -5.18
N PHE A 405 2.09 11.86 -5.05
CA PHE A 405 2.41 12.97 -5.97
C PHE A 405 3.07 12.48 -7.27
N ASP A 406 2.71 11.26 -7.69
CA ASP A 406 3.01 10.70 -9.00
C ASP A 406 2.41 11.57 -10.12
N LYS A 407 3.10 11.63 -11.27
CA LYS A 407 2.83 12.55 -12.38
C LYS A 407 2.91 11.85 -13.72
N LEU A 408 1.98 12.10 -14.65
CA LEU A 408 2.23 11.75 -16.06
C LEU A 408 2.83 12.95 -16.78
N THR A 409 3.90 12.72 -17.55
CA THR A 409 4.60 13.76 -18.29
C THR A 409 4.70 13.38 -19.76
N GLY A 410 4.24 14.25 -20.65
CA GLY A 410 4.35 14.10 -22.11
C GLY A 410 4.45 15.47 -22.76
N GLU A 411 5.24 15.60 -23.82
CA GLU A 411 5.47 16.87 -24.54
C GLU A 411 5.89 18.05 -23.63
N GLY A 412 6.67 17.75 -22.57
CA GLY A 412 7.10 18.74 -21.58
C GLY A 412 6.02 19.21 -20.61
N MET A 413 4.79 18.69 -20.69
CA MET A 413 3.67 19.05 -19.81
C MET A 413 3.40 17.94 -18.79
N THR A 414 3.12 18.32 -17.54
CA THR A 414 2.98 17.37 -16.43
C THR A 414 1.66 17.54 -15.69
N PHE A 415 0.77 16.54 -15.75
CA PHE A 415 -0.48 16.54 -14.98
C PHE A 415 -0.33 15.75 -13.67
N ILE A 416 -0.95 16.28 -12.62
CA ILE A 416 -0.97 15.64 -11.30
C ILE A 416 -1.88 14.41 -11.36
N GLY A 417 -1.42 13.30 -10.78
CA GLY A 417 -2.15 12.03 -10.83
C GLY A 417 -3.58 12.07 -10.29
N THR A 418 -3.91 13.01 -9.40
CA THR A 418 -5.26 13.17 -8.83
C THR A 418 -6.32 13.55 -9.84
N ASP A 419 -6.00 14.50 -10.74
CA ASP A 419 -6.94 14.95 -11.77
C ASP A 419 -7.18 13.85 -12.81
N LEU A 420 -6.10 13.16 -13.17
CA LEU A 420 -6.14 12.02 -14.09
C LEU A 420 -6.93 10.85 -13.49
N LEU A 421 -6.75 10.56 -12.20
CA LEU A 421 -7.49 9.51 -11.49
C LEU A 421 -8.99 9.76 -11.53
N ARG A 422 -9.43 11.00 -11.24
CA ARG A 422 -10.85 11.39 -11.31
C ARG A 422 -11.43 11.17 -12.71
N ILE A 423 -10.68 11.55 -13.75
CA ILE A 423 -11.13 11.37 -15.13
C ILE A 423 -11.32 9.89 -15.44
N VAL A 424 -10.31 9.07 -15.15
CA VAL A 424 -10.28 7.63 -15.48
C VAL A 424 -11.31 6.84 -14.68
N GLU A 425 -11.45 7.09 -13.38
CA GLU A 425 -12.29 6.28 -12.49
C GLU A 425 -13.74 6.78 -12.38
N GLU A 426 -14.00 8.06 -12.66
CA GLU A 426 -15.34 8.65 -12.47
C GLU A 426 -15.92 9.18 -13.77
N VAL A 427 -15.20 10.05 -14.48
CA VAL A 427 -15.76 10.76 -15.65
C VAL A 427 -15.96 9.81 -16.84
N LEU A 428 -14.95 9.00 -17.16
CA LEU A 428 -15.03 8.09 -18.30
C LEU A 428 -16.11 7.01 -18.10
N PRO A 429 -16.18 6.30 -16.96
CA PRO A 429 -17.26 5.33 -16.73
C PRO A 429 -18.65 5.96 -16.75
N ALA A 430 -18.82 7.15 -16.14
CA ALA A 430 -20.11 7.83 -16.12
C ALA A 430 -20.59 8.28 -17.51
N ARG A 431 -19.67 8.56 -18.44
CA ARG A 431 -19.98 9.03 -19.80
C ARG A 431 -20.07 7.92 -20.83
N PHE A 432 -19.22 6.90 -20.71
CA PHE A 432 -19.02 5.88 -21.74
C PHE A 432 -19.41 4.47 -21.29
N GLY A 433 -19.87 4.30 -20.05
CA GLY A 433 -20.26 3.00 -19.50
C GLY A 433 -19.09 2.23 -18.87
N GLY A 434 -19.32 1.00 -18.45
CA GLY A 434 -18.33 0.22 -17.71
C GLY A 434 -18.12 0.72 -16.28
N ALA A 435 -17.02 0.29 -15.68
CA ALA A 435 -16.70 0.52 -14.28
C ALA A 435 -15.32 1.16 -14.10
N SER A 436 -15.00 1.55 -12.86
CA SER A 436 -13.76 2.28 -12.53
C SER A 436 -12.48 1.53 -12.93
N THR A 437 -12.55 0.20 -13.08
CA THR A 437 -11.42 -0.67 -13.42
C THR A 437 -11.30 -1.00 -14.91
N ASP A 438 -12.24 -0.54 -15.74
CA ASP A 438 -12.26 -0.80 -17.19
C ASP A 438 -11.45 0.22 -17.99
N TYR A 439 -10.98 1.28 -17.32
CA TYR A 439 -10.20 2.36 -17.91
C TYR A 439 -8.84 2.45 -17.24
N GLN A 440 -7.79 2.70 -18.02
CA GLN A 440 -6.43 2.91 -17.52
C GLN A 440 -5.67 3.87 -18.43
N MET A 441 -4.85 4.76 -17.87
CA MET A 441 -3.89 5.55 -18.64
C MET A 441 -2.50 4.94 -18.56
N VAL A 442 -1.85 4.82 -19.70
CA VAL A 442 -0.51 4.25 -19.85
C VAL A 442 0.38 5.24 -20.60
N GLU A 443 1.44 5.69 -19.95
CA GLU A 443 2.53 6.43 -20.59
C GLU A 443 3.47 5.42 -21.27
N GLU A 444 3.69 5.56 -22.57
CA GLU A 444 4.58 4.68 -23.35
C GLU A 444 5.35 5.49 -24.42
N GLU A 445 6.58 5.10 -24.74
CA GLU A 445 7.32 5.68 -25.87
C GLU A 445 6.88 4.97 -27.17
N ASP A 446 6.55 5.72 -28.21
CA ASP A 446 6.27 5.15 -29.54
C ASP A 446 7.56 4.73 -30.27
N GLU A 447 7.43 4.09 -31.44
CA GLU A 447 8.57 3.61 -32.25
C GLU A 447 9.54 4.73 -32.67
N ARG A 448 9.12 6.00 -32.57
CA ARG A 448 9.94 7.17 -32.87
C ARG A 448 10.55 7.79 -31.61
N GLY A 449 10.38 7.16 -30.45
CA GLY A 449 10.86 7.63 -29.15
C GLY A 449 10.06 8.77 -28.56
N GLN A 450 8.87 9.08 -29.08
CA GLN A 450 8.00 10.13 -28.53
C GLN A 450 7.12 9.58 -27.42
N THR A 451 7.01 10.29 -26.30
CA THR A 451 6.13 9.91 -25.19
C THR A 451 4.67 10.09 -25.58
N ARG A 452 3.91 9.00 -25.56
CA ARG A 452 2.47 8.94 -25.77
C ARG A 452 1.77 8.52 -24.50
N VAL A 453 0.51 8.93 -24.38
CA VAL A 453 -0.36 8.55 -23.27
C VAL A 453 -1.58 7.82 -23.84
N SER A 454 -1.58 6.50 -23.73
CA SER A 454 -2.64 5.63 -24.21
C SER A 454 -3.70 5.43 -23.12
N VAL A 455 -4.96 5.67 -23.46
CA VAL A 455 -6.12 5.36 -22.64
C VAL A 455 -6.62 3.98 -23.05
N LEU A 456 -6.33 2.99 -22.22
CA LEU A 456 -6.81 1.64 -22.41
C LEU A 456 -8.26 1.58 -21.96
N VAL A 457 -9.12 1.05 -22.82
CA VAL A 457 -10.53 0.82 -22.51
C VAL A 457 -10.84 -0.65 -22.71
N HIS A 458 -11.33 -1.30 -21.65
CA HIS A 458 -11.66 -2.70 -21.66
C HIS A 458 -12.71 -3.01 -22.74
N PRO A 459 -12.55 -4.08 -23.54
CA PRO A 459 -13.49 -4.42 -24.59
C PRO A 459 -14.95 -4.58 -24.14
N SER A 460 -15.18 -4.98 -22.87
CA SER A 460 -16.53 -5.15 -22.28
C SER A 460 -17.35 -3.85 -22.21
N VAL A 461 -16.72 -2.68 -22.27
CA VAL A 461 -17.41 -1.38 -22.30
C VAL A 461 -18.31 -1.26 -23.56
N GLY A 462 -18.06 -2.08 -24.58
CA GLY A 462 -18.82 -2.04 -25.84
C GLY A 462 -18.34 -0.94 -26.79
N THR A 463 -19.14 -0.61 -27.80
CA THR A 463 -18.80 0.41 -28.81
C THR A 463 -18.81 1.80 -28.20
N LEU A 464 -17.72 2.57 -28.38
CA LEU A 464 -17.65 3.98 -28.01
C LEU A 464 -16.98 4.81 -29.10
N ASP A 465 -17.28 6.11 -29.11
CA ASP A 465 -16.60 7.07 -29.96
C ASP A 465 -15.27 7.49 -29.30
N GLU A 466 -14.16 6.99 -29.86
CA GLU A 466 -12.81 7.26 -29.36
C GLU A 466 -12.45 8.75 -29.42
N LYS A 467 -12.93 9.48 -30.43
CA LYS A 467 -12.69 10.92 -30.53
C LYS A 467 -13.47 11.66 -29.45
N ALA A 468 -14.72 11.27 -29.20
CA ALA A 468 -15.51 11.84 -28.11
C ALA A 468 -14.83 11.60 -26.75
N LEU A 469 -14.28 10.42 -26.53
CA LEU A 469 -13.54 10.09 -25.31
C LEU A 469 -12.32 11.01 -25.13
N LEU A 470 -11.48 11.14 -26.15
CA LEU A 470 -10.31 12.03 -26.11
C LEU A 470 -10.70 13.49 -25.87
N ASN A 471 -11.79 13.95 -26.50
CA ASN A 471 -12.30 15.30 -26.30
C ASN A 471 -12.79 15.53 -24.86
N VAL A 472 -13.48 14.57 -24.26
CA VAL A 472 -13.90 14.63 -22.85
C VAL A 472 -12.68 14.71 -21.95
N MET A 473 -11.65 13.89 -22.19
CA MET A 473 -10.43 13.94 -21.40
C MET A 473 -9.71 15.28 -21.49
N LEU A 474 -9.49 15.79 -22.70
CA LEU A 474 -8.85 17.10 -22.91
C LEU A 474 -9.66 18.23 -22.25
N SER A 475 -10.99 18.16 -22.34
CA SER A 475 -11.89 19.13 -21.70
C SER A 475 -11.76 19.08 -20.17
N GLU A 476 -11.76 17.89 -19.57
CA GLU A 476 -11.59 17.75 -18.12
C GLU A 476 -10.20 18.18 -17.64
N LEU A 477 -9.14 17.89 -18.40
CA LEU A 477 -7.79 18.38 -18.10
C LEU A 477 -7.71 19.91 -18.20
N ALA A 478 -8.48 20.52 -19.10
CA ALA A 478 -8.55 21.96 -19.28
C ALA A 478 -9.42 22.69 -18.23
N ARG A 479 -10.16 21.97 -17.36
CA ARG A 479 -11.04 22.61 -16.35
C ARG A 479 -10.30 23.36 -15.23
N GLY A 480 -8.98 23.22 -15.15
CA GLY A 480 -8.14 23.98 -14.21
C GLY A 480 -7.95 25.46 -14.59
N GLY A 481 -6.87 26.05 -14.09
CA GLY A 481 -6.45 27.41 -14.39
C GLY A 481 -5.93 27.61 -15.83
N SER A 482 -5.39 28.79 -16.11
CA SER A 482 -4.81 29.13 -17.42
C SER A 482 -3.67 28.18 -17.83
N ALA A 483 -2.85 27.75 -16.87
CA ALA A 483 -1.78 26.78 -17.08
C ALA A 483 -2.31 25.41 -17.55
N GLN A 484 -3.32 24.85 -16.87
CA GLN A 484 -3.90 23.55 -17.24
C GLN A 484 -4.57 23.59 -18.62
N ARG A 485 -5.22 24.70 -18.99
CA ARG A 485 -5.76 24.90 -20.35
C ARG A 485 -4.68 24.88 -21.43
N MET A 486 -3.56 25.58 -21.17
CA MET A 486 -2.40 25.57 -22.07
C MET A 486 -1.83 24.16 -22.22
N MET A 487 -1.60 23.46 -21.10
CA MET A 487 -1.06 22.10 -21.10
C MET A 487 -1.96 21.12 -21.87
N ALA A 488 -3.28 21.17 -21.64
CA ALA A 488 -4.25 20.34 -22.34
C ALA A 488 -4.24 20.66 -23.84
N ARG A 489 -4.10 21.93 -24.23
CA ARG A 489 -4.00 22.33 -25.63
C ARG A 489 -2.74 21.77 -26.30
N VAL A 490 -1.60 21.81 -25.61
CA VAL A 490 -0.34 21.23 -26.12
C VAL A 490 -0.48 19.72 -26.35
N TRP A 491 -1.08 18.99 -25.42
CA TRP A 491 -1.36 17.56 -25.60
C TRP A 491 -2.34 17.28 -26.76
N ALA A 492 -3.32 18.15 -26.97
CA ALA A 492 -4.25 18.06 -28.09
C ALA A 492 -3.54 18.27 -29.43
N ASP A 493 -2.76 19.34 -29.56
CA ASP A 493 -2.08 19.72 -30.79
C ASP A 493 -0.97 18.70 -31.16
N ALA A 494 -0.29 18.10 -30.17
CA ALA A 494 0.73 17.08 -30.37
C ALA A 494 0.17 15.66 -30.60
N GLY A 495 -1.14 15.45 -30.45
CA GLY A 495 -1.76 14.12 -30.54
C GLY A 495 -1.21 13.15 -29.49
N THR A 496 -0.89 13.64 -28.29
CA THR A 496 -0.25 12.87 -27.20
C THR A 496 -1.16 11.77 -26.68
N LEU A 497 -2.47 12.04 -26.60
CA LEU A 497 -3.48 11.09 -26.12
C LEU A 497 -3.97 10.17 -27.24
N ARG A 498 -4.08 8.86 -26.94
CA ARG A 498 -4.62 7.85 -27.86
C ARG A 498 -5.59 6.94 -27.13
N VAL A 499 -6.53 6.34 -27.83
CA VAL A 499 -7.40 5.29 -27.27
C VAL A 499 -6.92 3.93 -27.77
N ARG A 500 -6.91 2.94 -26.88
CA ARG A 500 -6.63 1.55 -27.23
C ARG A 500 -7.70 0.65 -26.64
N ARG A 501 -8.32 -0.17 -27.49
CA ARG A 501 -9.32 -1.17 -27.10
C ARG A 501 -8.64 -2.45 -26.63
N GLU A 502 -8.11 -2.42 -25.40
CA GLU A 502 -7.42 -3.55 -24.78
C GLU A 502 -7.72 -3.61 -23.28
N SER A 503 -7.62 -4.80 -22.70
CA SER A 503 -7.80 -4.97 -21.25
C SER A 503 -6.71 -4.22 -20.48
N PRO A 504 -7.04 -3.52 -19.38
CA PRO A 504 -6.07 -2.82 -18.56
C PRO A 504 -4.92 -3.71 -18.08
N ARG A 505 -3.70 -3.17 -18.12
CA ARG A 505 -2.44 -3.87 -17.82
C ARG A 505 -2.19 -3.90 -16.32
N LEU A 506 -1.85 -5.09 -15.83
CA LEU A 506 -1.42 -5.29 -14.45
C LEU A 506 0.08 -5.08 -14.28
N THR A 507 0.45 -4.60 -13.09
CA THR A 507 1.84 -4.72 -12.64
C THR A 507 2.22 -6.20 -12.50
N ALA A 508 3.53 -6.46 -12.47
CA ALA A 508 4.12 -7.75 -12.10
C ALA A 508 3.56 -8.38 -10.80
N ARG A 509 2.92 -7.58 -9.93
CA ARG A 509 2.35 -7.99 -8.64
C ARG A 509 0.82 -8.11 -8.66
N GLY A 510 0.18 -7.95 -9.82
CA GLY A 510 -1.27 -8.04 -9.97
C GLY A 510 -2.04 -6.81 -9.49
N LYS A 511 -1.35 -5.67 -9.24
CA LYS A 511 -2.01 -4.38 -8.99
C LYS A 511 -2.45 -3.74 -10.29
N LEU A 512 -3.62 -3.11 -10.31
CA LEU A 512 -4.06 -2.24 -11.39
C LEU A 512 -3.72 -0.81 -11.00
N LEU A 513 -2.76 -0.20 -11.68
CA LEU A 513 -2.47 1.22 -11.46
C LEU A 513 -3.27 2.02 -12.49
N PRO A 514 -4.21 2.89 -12.08
CA PRO A 514 -4.98 3.72 -13.00
C PRO A 514 -4.10 4.56 -13.92
N LEU A 515 -2.92 4.95 -13.41
CA LEU A 515 -1.84 5.57 -14.17
C LEU A 515 -0.64 4.62 -14.16
N HIS A 516 -0.24 4.17 -15.34
CA HIS A 516 0.82 3.19 -15.53
C HIS A 516 1.90 3.73 -16.48
N ILE A 517 3.14 3.28 -16.34
CA ILE A 517 4.21 3.58 -17.29
C ILE A 517 4.64 2.26 -17.91
N GLY A 518 4.45 2.16 -19.22
CA GLY A 518 4.92 1.04 -20.01
C GLY A 518 6.44 0.97 -20.04
N ALA A 519 6.99 -0.24 -20.08
CA ALA A 519 8.40 -0.41 -20.36
C ALA A 519 8.70 0.11 -21.79
N ARG A 520 9.86 0.76 -21.97
CA ARG A 520 10.38 1.13 -23.30
C ARG A 520 10.24 -0.04 -24.26
N ALA A 521 9.70 0.21 -25.45
CA ALA A 521 9.83 -0.72 -26.56
C ALA A 521 11.34 -1.01 -26.70
N ARG A 522 11.74 -2.26 -26.46
CA ARG A 522 13.10 -2.66 -26.82
C ARG A 522 13.14 -2.64 -28.35
N PRO A 523 14.16 -2.00 -28.95
CA PRO A 523 14.34 -2.03 -30.40
C PRO A 523 14.45 -3.47 -30.91
#